data_AF-A0A1G8X6E9-F1
#
_entry.id   AF-A0A1G8X6E9-F1
#
_cell.length_a   1.000
_cell.length_b   1.000
_cell.length_c   1.000
_cell.angle_alpha   90.00
_cell.angle_beta   90.00
_cell.angle_gamma   90.00
#
_symmetry.space_group_name_H-M   'P 1'
#
loop_
_entity.id
_entity.type
_entity.pdbx_description
1 polymer ?
#
loop_
_entity_poly.entity_id
_entity_poly.type
_entity_poly.pdbx_seq_one_letter_code
_entity_poly.pdbx_strand_id
1 'polypeptide(L)'
;MDITLGSISNPKIVYEIPVYILFTVLATFIVAILTQVLSHFFANRRDKKKEFMQKYQDLYSNTLAPLSNYMYIKTNPMKGHDVHEAVEENDLLEITLIKLKENIKHASPALLKVHERYFGHGYKSDGLGGGKERDKHALVYFLLEDMLRTSKWTGIFSRSDRQRLKQSKYYYGLSAITLHFFNMKFAELVLQMEYRGEARKKVKYRGLGKELLTLDHVKMKKQLLKHLSSANVNEDKVYRDIIEKLSYKRGTST
;
A
#
# COMPACT_ATOMS: atom_id res chain seq x y z
N MET A 1 -87.47 13.02 -55.31
CA MET A 1 -87.16 12.65 -53.92
C MET A 1 -85.75 12.12 -53.93
N ASP A 2 -84.79 12.99 -53.68
CA ASP A 2 -83.36 12.67 -53.76
C ASP A 2 -82.89 12.00 -52.48
N ILE A 3 -82.36 10.79 -52.62
CA ILE A 3 -81.74 10.04 -51.54
C ILE A 3 -80.28 10.47 -51.48
N THR A 4 -79.96 11.37 -50.56
CA THR A 4 -78.58 11.76 -50.26
C THR A 4 -77.84 10.59 -49.62
N LEU A 5 -76.96 9.96 -50.39
CA LEU A 5 -75.96 9.00 -49.89
C LEU A 5 -75.06 9.71 -48.89
N GLY A 6 -75.27 9.42 -47.60
CA GLY A 6 -74.39 9.86 -46.52
C GLY A 6 -72.97 9.35 -46.75
N SER A 7 -72.01 10.27 -46.83
CA SER A 7 -70.60 9.93 -46.94
C SER A 7 -70.18 9.11 -45.71
N ILE A 8 -69.86 7.84 -45.91
CA ILE A 8 -69.22 7.01 -44.89
C ILE A 8 -67.82 7.60 -44.69
N SER A 9 -67.63 8.31 -43.58
CA SER A 9 -66.32 8.78 -43.15
C SER A 9 -65.45 7.57 -42.85
N ASN A 10 -64.33 7.46 -43.57
CA ASN A 10 -63.34 6.40 -43.36
C ASN A 10 -62.97 6.32 -41.87
N PRO A 11 -63.11 5.16 -41.20
CA PRO A 11 -62.69 5.03 -39.82
C PRO A 11 -61.18 5.25 -39.77
N LYS A 12 -60.74 6.33 -39.11
CA LYS A 12 -59.34 6.48 -38.71
C LYS A 12 -59.05 5.38 -37.71
N ILE A 13 -58.41 4.30 -38.17
CA ILE A 13 -57.82 3.30 -37.27
C ILE A 13 -56.78 4.06 -36.44
N VAL A 14 -57.09 4.26 -35.16
CA VAL A 14 -56.23 4.99 -34.22
C VAL A 14 -55.06 4.07 -33.86
N TYR A 15 -53.92 4.25 -34.53
CA TYR A 15 -52.66 3.51 -34.31
C TYR A 15 -51.99 3.80 -32.95
N GLU A 16 -52.69 4.39 -31.99
CA GLU A 16 -52.11 4.76 -30.70
C GLU A 16 -51.77 3.52 -29.85
N ILE A 17 -52.63 2.50 -29.84
CA ILE A 17 -52.45 1.25 -29.08
C ILE A 17 -51.12 0.54 -29.42
N PRO A 18 -50.75 0.30 -30.70
CA PRO A 18 -49.49 -0.37 -31.03
C PRO A 18 -48.24 0.47 -30.67
N VAL A 19 -48.35 1.80 -30.66
CA VAL A 19 -47.22 2.69 -30.32
C VAL A 19 -46.91 2.63 -28.82
N TYR A 20 -47.92 2.62 -27.95
CA TYR A 20 -47.71 2.46 -26.50
C TYR A 20 -47.09 1.11 -26.14
N ILE A 21 -47.52 0.03 -26.81
CA ILE A 21 -46.94 -1.31 -26.63
C ILE A 21 -45.45 -1.31 -27.03
N LEU A 22 -45.10 -0.68 -28.15
CA LEU A 22 -43.72 -0.56 -28.58
C LEU A 22 -42.85 0.17 -27.53
N PHE A 23 -43.33 1.31 -27.02
CA PHE A 23 -42.59 2.09 -26.01
C PHE A 23 -42.45 1.35 -24.68
N THR A 24 -43.48 0.64 -24.23
CA THR A 24 -43.40 -0.16 -23.00
C THR A 24 -42.43 -1.32 -23.12
N VAL A 25 -42.41 -2.01 -24.27
CA VAL A 25 -41.42 -3.08 -24.57
C VAL A 25 -40.00 -2.52 -24.62
N LEU A 26 -39.79 -1.37 -25.29
CA LEU A 26 -38.48 -0.72 -25.33
C LEU A 26 -38.01 -0.27 -23.95
N ALA A 27 -38.90 0.34 -23.16
CA ALA A 27 -38.59 0.80 -21.80
C ALA A 27 -38.24 -0.38 -20.88
N THR A 28 -39.02 -1.46 -20.91
CA THR A 28 -38.74 -2.66 -20.11
C THR A 28 -37.42 -3.32 -20.53
N PHE A 29 -37.11 -3.35 -21.83
CA PHE A 29 -35.83 -3.86 -22.32
C PHE A 29 -34.63 -3.03 -21.84
N ILE A 30 -34.72 -1.70 -21.90
CA ILE A 30 -33.67 -0.80 -21.40
C ILE A 30 -33.48 -0.99 -19.88
N VAL A 31 -34.57 -1.07 -19.12
CA VAL A 31 -34.52 -1.30 -17.67
C VAL A 31 -33.91 -2.66 -17.34
N ALA A 32 -34.22 -3.71 -18.11
CA ALA A 32 -33.62 -5.04 -17.94
C ALA A 32 -32.11 -5.00 -18.17
N ILE A 33 -31.64 -4.35 -19.24
CA ILE A 33 -30.21 -4.19 -19.53
C ILE A 33 -29.53 -3.43 -18.39
N LEU A 34 -30.08 -2.28 -17.97
CA LEU A 34 -29.51 -1.47 -16.89
C LEU A 34 -29.44 -2.27 -15.58
N THR A 35 -30.50 -3.03 -15.26
CA THR A 35 -30.57 -3.87 -14.07
C THR A 35 -29.51 -4.97 -14.11
N GLN A 36 -29.33 -5.62 -15.26
CA GLN A 36 -28.33 -6.67 -15.42
C GLN A 36 -26.90 -6.12 -15.30
N VAL A 37 -26.62 -4.96 -15.90
CA VAL A 37 -25.32 -4.27 -15.77
C VAL A 37 -25.05 -3.88 -14.31
N LEU A 38 -26.04 -3.29 -13.62
CA LEU A 38 -25.92 -2.95 -12.20
C LEU A 38 -25.69 -4.19 -11.34
N SER A 39 -26.44 -5.27 -11.60
CA SER A 39 -26.34 -6.53 -10.87
C SER A 39 -24.94 -7.13 -10.99
N HIS A 40 -24.40 -7.21 -12.22
CA HIS A 40 -23.03 -7.68 -12.44
C HIS A 40 -21.99 -6.77 -11.77
N PHE A 41 -22.17 -5.46 -11.83
CA PHE A 41 -21.27 -4.52 -11.15
C PHE A 41 -21.26 -4.72 -9.63
N PHE A 42 -22.43 -4.87 -9.00
CA PHE A 42 -22.52 -5.12 -7.56
C PHE A 42 -22.03 -6.51 -7.16
N ALA A 43 -22.30 -7.55 -7.96
CA ALA A 43 -21.78 -8.89 -7.75
C ALA A 43 -20.25 -8.90 -7.76
N ASN A 44 -19.63 -8.33 -8.80
CA ASN A 44 -18.17 -8.19 -8.90
C ASN A 44 -17.57 -7.41 -7.71
N ARG A 45 -18.24 -6.36 -7.26
CA ARG A 45 -17.79 -5.59 -6.09
C ARG A 45 -17.87 -6.41 -4.80
N ARG A 46 -18.95 -7.17 -4.61
CA ARG A 46 -19.14 -8.05 -3.46
C ARG A 46 -18.09 -9.16 -3.42
N ASP A 47 -17.81 -9.77 -4.56
CA ASP A 47 -16.84 -10.88 -4.64
C ASP A 47 -15.42 -10.39 -4.35
N LYS A 48 -15.02 -9.24 -4.91
CA LYS A 48 -13.75 -8.57 -4.56
C LYS A 48 -13.66 -8.23 -3.08
N LYS A 49 -14.76 -7.78 -2.46
CA LYS A 49 -14.82 -7.49 -1.02
C LYS A 49 -14.65 -8.76 -0.20
N LYS A 50 -15.30 -9.86 -0.60
CA LYS A 50 -15.20 -11.17 0.08
C LYS A 50 -13.78 -11.73 -0.01
N GLU A 51 -13.18 -11.72 -1.20
CA GLU A 51 -11.80 -12.16 -1.42
C GLU A 51 -10.82 -11.35 -0.57
N PHE A 52 -10.98 -10.03 -0.53
CA PHE A 52 -10.13 -9.19 0.31
C PHE A 52 -10.35 -9.43 1.80
N MET A 53 -11.60 -9.65 2.24
CA MET A 53 -11.87 -9.94 3.65
C MET A 53 -11.18 -11.23 4.09
N GLN A 54 -11.21 -12.26 3.24
CA GLN A 54 -10.48 -13.50 3.47
C GLN A 54 -8.97 -13.25 3.56
N LYS A 55 -8.39 -12.54 2.57
CA LYS A 55 -6.98 -12.12 2.63
C LYS A 55 -6.66 -11.32 3.90
N TYR A 56 -7.58 -10.46 4.34
CA TYR A 56 -7.41 -9.68 5.55
C TYR A 56 -7.39 -10.54 6.80
N GLN A 57 -8.31 -11.49 6.93
CA GLN A 57 -8.35 -12.40 8.06
C GLN A 57 -7.10 -13.28 8.08
N ASP A 58 -6.76 -13.89 6.95
CA ASP A 58 -5.67 -14.88 6.85
C ASP A 58 -4.28 -14.23 6.96
N LEU A 59 -4.08 -13.05 6.36
CA LEU A 59 -2.74 -12.45 6.21
C LEU A 59 -2.52 -11.18 7.04
N TYR A 60 -3.53 -10.32 7.18
CA TYR A 60 -3.32 -8.95 7.67
C TYR A 60 -3.71 -8.74 9.14
N SER A 61 -4.81 -9.35 9.58
CA SER A 61 -5.40 -9.12 10.91
C SER A 61 -4.41 -9.42 12.04
N ASN A 62 -3.66 -10.51 11.88
CA ASN A 62 -2.73 -11.05 12.87
C ASN A 62 -1.29 -10.51 12.76
N THR A 63 -1.03 -9.62 11.79
CA THR A 63 0.30 -9.04 11.52
C THR A 63 0.33 -7.54 11.79
N LEU A 64 -0.79 -6.82 11.64
CA LEU A 64 -0.83 -5.36 11.83
C LEU A 64 -0.43 -4.89 13.22
N ALA A 65 -0.92 -5.53 14.28
CA ALA A 65 -0.61 -5.12 15.65
C ALA A 65 0.89 -5.32 15.98
N PRO A 66 1.51 -6.50 15.75
CA PRO A 66 2.95 -6.67 15.90
C PRO A 66 3.77 -5.67 15.09
N LEU A 67 3.42 -5.43 13.82
CA LEU A 67 4.14 -4.49 12.96
C LEU A 67 4.03 -3.03 13.45
N SER A 68 2.86 -2.65 13.96
CA SER A 68 2.64 -1.32 14.51
C SER A 68 3.45 -1.14 15.80
N ASN A 69 3.44 -2.13 16.69
CA ASN A 69 4.18 -2.08 17.95
C ASN A 69 5.69 -2.08 17.72
N TYR A 70 6.19 -2.94 16.83
CA TYR A 70 7.59 -2.95 16.42
C TYR A 70 8.03 -1.55 15.97
N MET A 71 7.28 -0.95 15.04
CA MET A 71 7.65 0.36 14.51
C MET A 71 7.55 1.45 15.56
N TYR A 72 6.52 1.40 16.42
CA TYR A 72 6.36 2.34 17.53
C TYR A 72 7.58 2.32 18.45
N ILE A 73 8.05 1.13 18.84
CA ILE A 73 9.24 0.95 19.67
C ILE A 73 10.49 1.51 18.98
N LYS A 74 10.70 1.18 17.70
CA LYS A 74 11.86 1.68 16.93
C LYS A 74 11.85 3.19 16.73
N THR A 75 10.66 3.81 16.68
CA THR A 75 10.52 5.26 16.58
C THR A 75 10.59 5.98 17.93
N ASN A 76 10.39 5.30 19.06
CA ASN A 76 10.34 5.94 20.36
C ASN A 76 11.76 6.28 20.88
N PRO A 77 12.11 7.56 21.09
CA PRO A 77 13.39 7.95 21.66
C PRO A 77 13.57 7.53 23.13
N MET A 78 12.48 7.30 23.87
CA MET A 78 12.50 6.93 25.29
C MET A 78 12.23 5.43 25.49
N LYS A 79 12.58 4.60 24.50
CA LYS A 79 12.28 3.15 24.52
C LYS A 79 12.79 2.41 25.77
N GLY A 80 13.89 2.83 26.38
CA GLY A 80 14.41 2.22 27.61
C GLY A 80 13.63 2.53 28.88
N HIS A 81 12.66 3.45 28.83
CA HIS A 81 11.81 3.84 29.97
C HIS A 81 10.35 3.42 29.75
N ASP A 82 9.86 3.54 28.51
CA ASP A 82 8.43 3.37 28.19
C ASP A 82 8.07 2.00 27.61
N VAL A 83 9.06 1.18 27.23
CA VAL A 83 8.81 -0.17 26.69
C VAL A 83 9.02 -1.16 27.82
N HIS A 84 8.02 -2.01 28.05
CA HIS A 84 8.16 -3.12 28.99
C HIS A 84 9.36 -3.99 28.61
N GLU A 85 10.26 -4.22 29.58
CA GLU A 85 11.49 -5.02 29.40
C GLU A 85 11.23 -6.45 28.88
N ALA A 86 10.00 -6.95 29.02
CA ALA A 86 9.57 -8.28 28.55
C ALA A 86 9.20 -8.37 27.06
N VAL A 87 9.23 -7.27 26.29
CA VAL A 87 8.92 -7.30 24.86
C VAL A 87 10.20 -7.50 24.05
N GLU A 88 10.43 -8.71 23.54
CA GLU A 88 11.49 -8.97 22.58
C GLU A 88 11.13 -8.30 21.23
N GLU A 89 11.78 -7.18 20.91
CA GLU A 89 11.50 -6.38 19.71
C GLU A 89 11.64 -7.18 18.41
N ASN A 90 12.62 -8.09 18.34
CA ASN A 90 12.89 -8.88 17.15
C ASN A 90 11.77 -9.90 16.88
N ASP A 91 11.13 -10.42 17.92
CA ASP A 91 10.04 -11.39 17.80
C ASP A 91 8.83 -10.81 17.08
N LEU A 92 8.53 -9.52 17.27
CA LEU A 92 7.37 -8.88 16.64
C LEU A 92 7.46 -8.85 15.11
N LEU A 93 8.65 -8.56 14.58
CA LEU A 93 8.89 -8.58 13.14
C LEU A 93 8.95 -10.02 12.64
N GLU A 94 9.62 -10.92 13.35
CA GLU A 94 9.75 -12.33 12.96
C GLU A 94 8.42 -13.09 12.95
N ILE A 95 7.55 -12.87 13.93
CA ILE A 95 6.16 -13.39 13.94
C ILE A 95 5.43 -13.01 12.66
N THR A 96 5.63 -11.78 12.18
CA THR A 96 5.00 -11.32 10.94
C THR A 96 5.58 -12.02 9.72
N LEU A 97 6.90 -12.21 9.67
CA LEU A 97 7.57 -12.91 8.57
C LEU A 97 7.14 -14.37 8.47
N ILE A 98 6.98 -15.06 9.62
CA ILE A 98 6.52 -16.44 9.69
C ILE A 98 5.09 -16.55 9.14
N LYS A 99 4.16 -15.72 9.62
CA LYS A 99 2.76 -15.73 9.15
C LYS A 99 2.63 -15.38 7.67
N LEU A 100 3.47 -14.47 7.18
CA LEU A 100 3.52 -14.13 5.76
C LEU A 100 4.01 -15.32 4.92
N LYS A 101 5.00 -16.07 5.39
CA LYS A 101 5.48 -17.29 4.72
C LYS A 101 4.36 -18.33 4.58
N GLU A 102 3.58 -18.55 5.64
CA GLU A 102 2.45 -19.50 5.64
C GLU A 102 1.33 -19.10 4.66
N ASN A 103 1.12 -17.80 4.46
CA ASN A 103 0.03 -17.25 3.68
C ASN A 103 0.47 -16.54 2.39
N ILE A 104 1.68 -16.82 1.90
CA ILE A 104 2.29 -16.14 0.74
C ILE A 104 1.50 -16.33 -0.56
N LYS A 105 0.67 -17.38 -0.65
CA LYS A 105 -0.24 -17.64 -1.78
C LYS A 105 -1.18 -16.48 -2.09
N HIS A 106 -1.43 -15.60 -1.12
CA HIS A 106 -2.29 -14.43 -1.27
C HIS A 106 -1.54 -13.13 -1.58
N ALA A 107 -0.21 -13.16 -1.66
CA ALA A 107 0.65 -12.01 -1.89
C ALA A 107 0.58 -11.50 -3.34
N SER A 108 0.86 -10.21 -3.54
CA SER A 108 1.08 -9.69 -4.90
C SER A 108 2.42 -10.16 -5.48
N PRO A 109 2.58 -10.11 -6.82
CA PRO A 109 3.87 -10.40 -7.44
C PRO A 109 5.03 -9.54 -6.93
N ALA A 110 4.77 -8.28 -6.53
CA ALA A 110 5.80 -7.40 -5.98
C ALA A 110 6.25 -7.88 -4.59
N LEU A 111 5.30 -8.24 -3.74
CA LEU A 111 5.58 -8.80 -2.42
C LEU A 111 6.28 -10.16 -2.54
N LEU A 112 5.86 -11.01 -3.47
CA LEU A 112 6.48 -12.31 -3.74
C LEU A 112 7.95 -12.16 -4.17
N LYS A 113 8.25 -11.21 -5.06
CA LYS A 113 9.62 -10.95 -5.50
C LYS A 113 10.54 -10.53 -4.33
N VAL A 114 10.04 -9.72 -3.41
CA VAL A 114 10.81 -9.31 -2.22
C VAL A 114 10.92 -10.44 -1.21
N HIS A 115 9.88 -11.27 -1.08
CA HIS A 115 9.91 -12.49 -0.28
C HIS A 115 11.00 -13.44 -0.76
N GLU A 116 11.02 -13.78 -2.06
CA GLU A 116 12.06 -14.62 -2.66
C GLU A 116 13.47 -14.07 -2.41
N ARG A 117 13.65 -12.74 -2.55
CA ARG A 117 14.92 -12.09 -2.25
C ARG A 117 15.31 -12.23 -0.78
N TYR A 118 14.36 -12.02 0.14
CA TYR A 118 14.59 -12.15 1.58
C TYR A 118 15.00 -13.58 1.97
N PHE A 119 14.26 -14.58 1.50
CA PHE A 119 14.58 -15.99 1.77
C PHE A 119 15.85 -16.45 1.04
N GLY A 120 16.19 -15.82 -0.09
CA GLY A 120 17.45 -16.02 -0.80
C GLY A 120 18.70 -15.83 0.07
N HIS A 121 18.65 -14.93 1.06
CA HIS A 121 19.75 -14.72 2.03
C HIS A 121 20.03 -15.93 2.91
N GLY A 122 19.06 -16.85 3.07
CA GLY A 122 19.28 -18.12 3.76
C GLY A 122 20.15 -19.09 2.95
N TYR A 123 20.26 -18.88 1.64
CA TYR A 123 21.00 -19.74 0.72
C TYR A 123 22.27 -19.08 0.17
N LYS A 124 22.37 -17.75 0.23
CA LYS A 124 23.51 -16.97 -0.27
C LYS A 124 23.97 -15.99 0.80
N SER A 125 25.26 -16.02 1.11
CA SER A 125 25.86 -15.03 2.00
C SER A 125 26.03 -13.71 1.24
N ASP A 126 25.19 -12.75 1.60
CA ASP A 126 25.44 -11.34 1.28
C ASP A 126 26.63 -10.91 2.14
N GLY A 127 27.85 -10.85 1.57
CA GLY A 127 29.10 -10.55 2.28
C GLY A 127 29.17 -9.21 3.05
N LEU A 128 28.06 -8.47 3.15
CA LEU A 128 27.88 -7.23 3.89
C LEU A 128 26.87 -7.33 5.05
N GLY A 129 26.15 -8.45 5.21
CA GLY A 129 25.23 -8.72 6.33
C GLY A 129 23.96 -7.85 6.43
N GLY A 130 23.93 -6.66 5.84
CA GLY A 130 22.81 -5.71 5.93
C GLY A 130 21.64 -5.97 4.96
N GLY A 131 21.85 -6.79 3.93
CA GLY A 131 20.83 -7.07 2.90
C GLY A 131 19.57 -7.74 3.46
N LYS A 132 19.75 -8.66 4.42
CA LYS A 132 18.65 -9.39 5.07
C LYS A 132 17.73 -8.45 5.86
N GLU A 133 18.28 -7.59 6.72
CA GLU A 133 17.50 -6.65 7.54
C GLU A 133 16.77 -5.61 6.68
N ARG A 134 17.44 -5.11 5.63
CA ARG A 134 16.80 -4.25 4.62
C ARG A 134 15.57 -4.93 4.01
N ASP A 135 15.73 -6.20 3.60
CA ASP A 135 14.67 -6.92 2.92
C ASP A 135 13.51 -7.32 3.85
N LYS A 136 13.76 -7.53 5.15
CA LYS A 136 12.69 -7.65 6.16
C LYS A 136 11.77 -6.41 6.13
N HIS A 137 12.36 -5.22 6.17
CA HIS A 137 11.60 -3.97 6.17
C HIS A 137 10.92 -3.69 4.82
N ALA A 138 11.61 -4.02 3.71
CA ALA A 138 11.01 -3.90 2.38
C ALA A 138 9.80 -4.84 2.20
N LEU A 139 9.85 -6.05 2.76
CA LEU A 139 8.76 -7.00 2.73
C LEU A 139 7.49 -6.42 3.39
N VAL A 140 7.64 -5.84 4.58
CA VAL A 140 6.55 -5.16 5.28
C VAL A 140 6.05 -3.94 4.50
N TYR A 141 6.95 -3.17 3.89
CA TYR A 141 6.58 -2.06 3.02
C TYR A 141 5.63 -2.52 1.89
N PHE A 142 5.95 -3.61 1.19
CA PHE A 142 5.10 -4.14 0.11
C PHE A 142 3.80 -4.77 0.62
N LEU A 143 3.84 -5.41 1.80
CA LEU A 143 2.63 -5.91 2.46
C LEU A 143 1.63 -4.76 2.69
N LEU A 144 2.09 -3.66 3.30
CA LEU A 144 1.28 -2.48 3.57
C LEU A 144 0.84 -1.77 2.29
N GLU A 145 1.67 -1.79 1.23
CA GLU A 145 1.32 -1.28 -0.09
C GLU A 145 0.15 -2.06 -0.72
N ASP A 146 0.19 -3.38 -0.67
CA ASP A 146 -0.89 -4.24 -1.17
C ASP A 146 -2.19 -4.04 -0.40
N MET A 147 -2.10 -3.93 0.93
CA MET A 147 -3.24 -3.61 1.78
C MET A 147 -3.84 -2.26 1.39
N LEU A 148 -3.03 -1.22 1.23
CA LEU A 148 -3.48 0.11 0.86
C LEU A 148 -4.10 0.16 -0.53
N ARG A 149 -3.50 -0.55 -1.51
CA ARG A 149 -4.04 -0.62 -2.87
C ARG A 149 -5.44 -1.23 -2.87
N THR A 150 -5.61 -2.33 -2.14
CA THR A 150 -6.87 -3.07 -2.13
C THR A 150 -7.94 -2.40 -1.24
N SER A 151 -7.52 -1.72 -0.17
CA SER A 151 -8.40 -0.97 0.75
C SER A 151 -9.27 0.09 0.06
N LYS A 152 -8.75 0.72 -1.00
CA LYS A 152 -9.45 1.79 -1.73
C LYS A 152 -10.72 1.29 -2.41
N TRP A 153 -10.70 0.04 -2.86
CA TRP A 153 -11.78 -0.56 -3.65
C TRP A 153 -12.83 -1.24 -2.78
N THR A 154 -12.43 -1.76 -1.62
CA THR A 154 -13.28 -2.59 -0.77
C THR A 154 -14.06 -1.79 0.28
N GLY A 155 -13.58 -0.60 0.64
CA GLY A 155 -14.24 0.27 1.63
C GLY A 155 -14.23 -0.28 3.05
N ILE A 156 -13.42 -1.31 3.35
CA ILE A 156 -13.36 -1.96 4.66
C ILE A 156 -12.63 -1.09 5.68
N PHE A 157 -11.61 -0.35 5.25
CA PHE A 157 -10.85 0.52 6.14
C PHE A 157 -11.44 1.92 6.20
N SER A 158 -11.55 2.43 7.42
CA SER A 158 -11.91 3.82 7.66
C SER A 158 -10.85 4.79 7.10
N ARG A 159 -11.13 6.09 7.15
CA ARG A 159 -10.14 7.10 6.75
C ARG A 159 -8.93 7.10 7.70
N SER A 160 -9.16 6.93 9.00
CA SER A 160 -8.11 6.86 10.03
C SER A 160 -7.24 5.61 9.86
N ASP A 161 -7.83 4.44 9.61
CA ASP A 161 -7.05 3.20 9.41
C ASP A 161 -6.13 3.32 8.20
N ARG A 162 -6.63 3.85 7.08
CA ARG A 162 -5.82 4.10 5.89
C ARG A 162 -4.70 5.09 6.16
N GLN A 163 -4.91 6.05 7.05
CA GLN A 163 -3.86 7.00 7.43
C GLN A 163 -2.78 6.32 8.29
N ARG A 164 -3.18 5.47 9.24
CA ARG A 164 -2.26 4.65 10.04
C ARG A 164 -1.42 3.73 9.15
N LEU A 165 -2.04 3.00 8.22
CA LEU A 165 -1.34 2.14 7.26
C LEU A 165 -0.35 2.92 6.38
N LYS A 166 -0.72 4.13 5.92
CA LYS A 166 0.20 4.99 5.16
C LYS A 166 1.41 5.41 6.00
N GLN A 167 1.19 5.71 7.28
CA GLN A 167 2.25 6.11 8.19
C GLN A 167 3.19 4.93 8.49
N SER A 168 2.66 3.75 8.80
CA SER A 168 3.47 2.54 8.97
C SER A 168 4.26 2.23 7.69
N LYS A 169 3.61 2.28 6.51
CA LYS A 169 4.28 2.06 5.22
C LYS A 169 5.43 3.04 5.02
N TYR A 170 5.22 4.30 5.37
CA TYR A 170 6.24 5.33 5.26
C TYR A 170 7.48 5.02 6.11
N TYR A 171 7.29 4.67 7.38
CA TYR A 171 8.42 4.34 8.26
C TYR A 171 9.14 3.07 7.82
N TYR A 172 8.44 1.99 7.46
CA TYR A 172 9.10 0.79 6.92
C TYR A 172 9.87 1.06 5.62
N GLY A 173 9.34 1.95 4.76
CA GLY A 173 10.05 2.41 3.57
C GLY A 173 11.32 3.19 3.91
N LEU A 174 11.24 4.10 4.88
CA LEU A 174 12.40 4.85 5.36
C LEU A 174 13.46 3.93 5.95
N SER A 175 13.07 2.99 6.82
CA SER A 175 13.98 1.97 7.36
C SER A 175 14.66 1.17 6.26
N ALA A 176 13.89 0.70 5.26
CA ALA A 176 14.44 -0.09 4.16
C ALA A 176 15.45 0.71 3.31
N ILE A 177 15.20 1.99 3.06
CA ILE A 177 16.18 2.84 2.36
C ILE A 177 17.42 3.06 3.22
N THR A 178 17.26 3.39 4.51
CA THR A 178 18.40 3.67 5.39
C THR A 178 19.27 2.42 5.58
N LEU A 179 18.64 1.25 5.75
CA LEU A 179 19.32 -0.05 5.86
C LEU A 179 20.05 -0.47 4.57
N HIS A 180 19.75 0.16 3.43
CA HIS A 180 20.54 -0.06 2.22
C HIS A 180 21.95 0.52 2.31
N PHE A 181 22.14 1.59 3.11
CA PHE A 181 23.41 2.30 3.23
C PHE A 181 24.06 2.14 4.62
N PHE A 182 23.26 1.84 5.63
CA PHE A 182 23.68 1.84 7.03
C PHE A 182 23.12 0.65 7.80
N ASN A 183 23.55 0.49 9.05
CA ASN A 183 23.04 -0.54 9.95
C ASN A 183 21.74 -0.10 10.64
N MET A 184 21.16 -1.01 11.43
CA MET A 184 19.91 -0.77 12.14
C MET A 184 19.98 0.39 13.15
N LYS A 185 21.12 0.58 13.83
CA LYS A 185 21.29 1.68 14.78
C LYS A 185 21.08 3.04 14.09
N PHE A 186 21.63 3.21 12.88
CA PHE A 186 21.40 4.42 12.10
C PHE A 186 19.96 4.54 11.58
N ALA A 187 19.35 3.43 11.18
CA ALA A 187 17.93 3.43 10.79
C ALA A 187 17.04 3.91 11.93
N GLU A 188 17.28 3.45 13.17
CA GLU A 188 16.56 3.90 14.37
C GLU A 188 16.73 5.39 14.64
N LEU A 189 17.95 5.93 14.56
CA LEU A 189 18.19 7.37 14.73
C LEU A 189 17.37 8.20 13.73
N VAL A 190 17.40 7.81 12.46
CA VAL A 190 16.62 8.48 11.40
C VAL A 190 15.11 8.41 11.67
N LEU A 191 14.62 7.26 12.15
CA LEU A 191 13.20 7.08 12.52
C LEU A 191 12.79 7.95 13.72
N GLN A 192 13.62 8.02 14.75
CA GLN A 192 13.38 8.80 15.96
C GLN A 192 13.32 10.30 15.64
N MET A 193 14.22 10.79 14.80
CA MET A 193 14.21 12.18 14.33
C MET A 193 12.93 12.52 13.57
N GLU A 194 12.50 11.65 12.66
CA GLU A 194 11.25 11.81 11.94
C GLU A 194 10.03 11.77 12.89
N TYR A 195 10.08 10.94 13.95
CA TYR A 195 9.03 10.87 14.97
C TYR A 195 8.92 12.14 15.81
N ARG A 196 10.06 12.73 16.23
CA ARG A 196 10.12 13.97 17.01
C ARG A 196 9.61 15.21 16.25
N GLY A 197 9.41 15.11 14.94
CA GLY A 197 8.97 16.24 14.12
C GLY A 197 10.09 17.25 13.82
N GLU A 198 11.35 16.89 14.06
CA GLU A 198 12.53 17.69 13.69
C GLU A 198 12.69 17.78 12.15
N ALA A 199 11.99 16.92 11.41
CA ALA A 199 11.75 17.07 9.98
C ALA A 199 10.70 18.14 9.69
N ARG A 200 11.14 19.31 9.18
CA ARG A 200 10.25 20.45 8.85
C ARG A 200 9.14 20.10 7.86
N LYS A 201 9.32 19.03 7.06
CA LYS A 201 8.35 18.58 6.05
C LYS A 201 8.47 17.09 5.78
N LYS A 202 7.36 16.35 5.96
CA LYS A 202 7.28 14.94 5.55
C LYS A 202 7.67 14.77 4.09
N VAL A 203 8.72 14.00 3.84
CA VAL A 203 9.24 13.78 2.50
C VAL A 203 8.39 12.74 1.77
N LYS A 204 7.84 13.12 0.61
CA LYS A 204 7.11 12.18 -0.24
C LYS A 204 8.11 11.40 -1.10
N TYR A 205 8.20 10.10 -0.87
CA TYR A 205 8.99 9.17 -1.67
C TYR A 205 8.21 8.69 -2.89
N ARG A 206 8.33 9.42 -4.01
CA ARG A 206 7.72 9.03 -5.28
C ARG A 206 8.57 7.93 -5.92
N GLY A 207 7.96 6.77 -6.20
CA GLY A 207 8.66 5.68 -6.89
C GLY A 207 9.43 4.73 -5.97
N LEU A 208 9.35 4.90 -4.65
CA LEU A 208 10.08 4.07 -3.69
C LEU A 208 9.86 2.56 -3.88
N GLY A 209 8.61 2.13 -4.14
CA GLY A 209 8.35 0.72 -4.42
C GLY A 209 9.17 0.20 -5.61
N LYS A 210 9.30 0.97 -6.69
CA LYS A 210 10.14 0.56 -7.83
C LYS A 210 11.62 0.47 -7.41
N GLU A 211 12.10 1.46 -6.67
CA GLU A 211 13.50 1.53 -6.23
C GLU A 211 13.88 0.40 -5.26
N LEU A 212 13.00 0.04 -4.32
CA LEU A 212 13.19 -1.10 -3.41
C LEU A 212 13.12 -2.45 -4.15
N LEU A 213 12.32 -2.54 -5.22
CA LEU A 213 12.26 -3.75 -6.05
C LEU A 213 13.52 -3.93 -6.89
N THR A 214 14.04 -2.85 -7.49
CA THR A 214 15.22 -2.90 -8.37
C THR A 214 16.53 -2.71 -7.63
N LEU A 215 16.50 -2.37 -6.33
CA LEU A 215 17.68 -1.99 -5.55
C LEU A 215 18.48 -0.86 -6.22
N ASP A 216 17.78 0.16 -6.73
CA ASP A 216 18.40 1.30 -7.41
C ASP A 216 19.15 2.19 -6.40
N HIS A 217 20.43 1.88 -6.20
CA HIS A 217 21.32 2.55 -5.24
C HIS A 217 21.35 4.07 -5.43
N VAL A 218 21.38 4.55 -6.68
CA VAL A 218 21.48 5.99 -6.98
C VAL A 218 20.19 6.71 -6.59
N LYS A 219 19.03 6.15 -6.94
CA LYS A 219 17.74 6.77 -6.59
C LYS A 219 17.45 6.70 -5.11
N MET A 220 17.69 5.56 -4.46
CA MET A 220 17.52 5.42 -3.01
C MET A 220 18.42 6.39 -2.23
N LYS A 221 19.69 6.56 -2.65
CA LYS A 221 20.62 7.54 -2.09
C LYS A 221 20.06 8.96 -2.20
N LYS A 222 19.55 9.33 -3.38
CA LYS A 222 18.93 10.65 -3.61
C LYS A 222 17.70 10.86 -2.72
N GLN A 223 16.87 9.84 -2.54
CA GLN A 223 15.70 9.91 -1.66
C GLN A 223 16.11 10.08 -0.19
N LEU A 224 17.11 9.33 0.27
CA LEU A 224 17.63 9.43 1.64
C LEU A 224 18.26 10.79 1.90
N LEU A 225 19.13 11.28 1.00
CA LEU A 225 19.72 12.61 1.10
C LEU A 225 18.65 13.72 1.16
N LYS A 226 17.59 13.60 0.35
CA LYS A 226 16.46 14.53 0.39
C LYS A 226 15.74 14.49 1.74
N HIS A 227 15.61 13.31 2.34
CA HIS A 227 15.01 13.16 3.66
C HIS A 227 15.86 13.80 4.74
N LEU A 228 17.14 13.43 4.80
CA LEU A 228 18.08 13.94 5.79
C LEU A 228 18.24 15.46 5.70
N SER A 229 18.38 16.02 4.48
CA SER A 229 18.46 17.48 4.28
C SER A 229 17.19 18.25 4.65
N SER A 230 16.04 17.57 4.80
CA SER A 230 14.79 18.20 5.25
C SER A 230 14.64 18.26 6.78
N ALA A 231 15.47 17.50 7.50
CA ALA A 231 15.59 17.61 8.94
C ALA A 231 16.45 18.81 9.33
N ASN A 232 16.27 19.34 10.54
CA ASN A 232 17.03 20.47 11.06
C ASN A 232 18.47 20.06 11.44
N VAL A 233 19.24 19.53 10.47
CA VAL A 233 20.55 18.87 10.62
C VAL A 233 21.67 19.83 11.05
N ASN A 234 21.41 21.13 11.10
CA ASN A 234 22.43 22.12 11.46
C ASN A 234 22.91 22.00 12.92
N GLU A 235 22.15 21.35 13.81
CA GLU A 235 22.50 21.26 15.23
C GLU A 235 23.15 19.92 15.61
N ASP A 236 22.86 18.82 14.92
CA ASP A 236 23.35 17.50 15.32
C ASP A 236 24.47 16.97 14.40
N LYS A 237 25.67 16.88 14.98
CA LYS A 237 26.92 16.46 14.34
C LYS A 237 26.80 15.08 13.66
N VAL A 238 26.03 14.16 14.24
CA VAL A 238 25.88 12.79 13.72
C VAL A 238 25.24 12.81 12.33
N TYR A 239 24.28 13.69 12.09
CA TYR A 239 23.58 13.76 10.80
C TYR A 239 24.37 14.49 9.73
N ARG A 240 25.19 15.47 10.11
CA ARG A 240 26.16 16.08 9.18
C ARG A 240 27.16 15.04 8.67
N ASP A 241 27.71 14.21 9.55
CA ASP A 241 28.62 13.13 9.18
C ASP A 241 27.94 12.11 8.25
N ILE A 242 26.66 11.81 8.46
CA ILE A 242 25.89 10.91 7.59
C ILE A 242 25.65 11.53 6.21
N ILE A 243 25.23 12.79 6.16
CA ILE A 243 25.04 13.51 4.89
C ILE A 243 26.36 13.59 4.14
N GLU A 244 27.47 13.84 4.83
CA GLU A 244 28.79 13.89 4.22
C GLU A 244 29.21 12.52 3.68
N LYS A 245 29.08 11.44 4.47
CA LYS A 245 29.36 10.06 4.03
C LYS A 245 28.51 9.66 2.82
N LEU A 246 27.25 10.07 2.77
CA LEU A 246 26.40 9.85 1.61
C LEU A 246 26.81 10.77 0.45
N SER A 247 27.10 12.05 0.69
CA SER A 247 27.37 13.02 -0.37
C SER A 247 28.74 12.81 -1.02
N TYR A 248 29.68 12.19 -0.31
CA TYR A 248 30.98 11.82 -0.84
C TYR A 248 30.78 10.89 -2.04
N LYS A 249 31.13 11.40 -3.24
CA LYS A 249 31.31 10.55 -4.41
C LYS A 249 32.43 9.58 -4.04
N ARG A 250 32.24 8.27 -4.21
CA ARG A 250 33.40 7.41 -4.49
C ARG A 250 34.07 8.04 -5.71
N GLY A 251 35.17 8.75 -5.48
CA GLY A 251 36.15 8.96 -6.52
C GLY A 251 36.51 7.58 -7.05
N THR A 252 36.39 7.42 -8.36
CA THR A 252 37.12 6.44 -9.17
C THR A 252 37.28 5.05 -8.56
N SER A 253 36.42 4.13 -9.02
CA SER A 253 36.87 2.77 -9.30
C SER A 253 38.21 2.80 -10.03
N THR A 254 39.25 2.27 -9.39
CA THR A 254 40.28 1.50 -10.08
C THR A 254 39.93 0.03 -9.89
#